data_AF-A0A6G8CII3-F1
#
_entry.id   AF-A0A6G8CII3-F1
#
_cell.length_a   1.000
_cell.length_b   1.000
_cell.length_c   1.000
_cell.angle_alpha   90.00
_cell.angle_beta   90.00
_cell.angle_gamma   90.00
#
_symmetry.space_group_name_H-M   'P 1'
#
loop_
_entity.id
_entity.type
_entity.pdbx_description
1 polymer ?
#
loop_
_entity_poly.entity_id
_entity_poly.type
_entity_poly.pdbx_seq_one_letter_code
_entity_poly.pdbx_strand_id
1 'polypeptide(L)' 'MNPSIHTITETHSYRAVLLPDHVPAQDVEALADAQQLPTIRVRAANATHATTSAARVTGRNVLRVERVEC' A
#
# COMPACT_ATOMS: atom_id res chain seq x y z
N MET A 1 24.33 31.27 10.59
CA MET A 1 23.20 30.73 9.82
C MET A 1 23.55 29.29 9.47
N ASN A 2 22.87 28.30 10.07
CA ASN A 2 23.08 26.88 9.74
C ASN A 2 22.16 26.55 8.55
N PRO A 3 22.67 26.11 7.40
CA PRO A 3 21.80 25.79 6.27
C PRO A 3 20.98 24.53 6.60
N SER A 4 19.66 24.65 6.63
CA SER A 4 18.75 23.52 6.75
C SER A 4 18.97 22.58 5.55
N ILE A 5 19.55 21.40 5.81
CA ILE A 5 19.67 20.35 4.80
C ILE A 5 18.25 19.83 4.51
N HIS A 6 17.77 20.06 3.30
CA HIS A 6 16.48 19.55 2.84
C HIS A 6 16.70 18.15 2.27
N THR A 7 16.32 17.12 3.00
CA THR A 7 16.38 15.74 2.51
C THR A 7 15.20 15.49 1.58
N ILE A 8 15.45 15.46 0.27
CA ILE A 8 14.46 15.00 -0.70
C ILE A 8 14.34 13.49 -0.56
N THR A 9 13.16 13.01 -0.16
CA THR A 9 12.87 11.57 -0.12
C THR A 9 12.19 11.17 -1.41
N GLU A 10 12.84 10.31 -2.19
CA GLU A 10 12.23 9.74 -3.39
C GLU A 10 11.01 8.91 -3.04
N THR A 11 9.98 8.97 -3.89
CA THR A 11 8.77 8.17 -3.73
C THR A 11 8.61 7.23 -4.91
N HIS A 12 8.18 6.00 -4.63
CA HIS A 12 7.85 5.00 -5.62
C HIS A 12 6.34 4.76 -5.65
N SER A 13 5.88 4.20 -6.77
CA SER A 13 4.50 3.76 -6.94
C SER A 13 4.32 2.36 -6.35
N TYR A 14 3.33 2.21 -5.48
CA TYR A 14 2.97 0.94 -4.86
C TYR A 14 1.51 0.60 -5.16
N ARG A 15 1.24 -0.68 -5.45
CA ARG A 15 -0.09 -1.26 -5.49
C ARG A 15 -0.35 -1.91 -4.13
N ALA A 16 -1.37 -1.44 -3.42
CA ALA A 16 -1.82 -2.01 -2.16
C ALA A 16 -3.04 -2.89 -2.40
N VAL A 17 -3.00 -4.13 -1.92
CA VAL A 17 -4.14 -5.06 -1.88
C VAL A 17 -4.85 -4.90 -0.54
N LEU A 18 -6.14 -4.57 -0.57
CA LEU A 18 -6.93 -4.29 0.63
C LEU A 18 -7.65 -5.55 1.11
N LEU A 19 -7.72 -5.72 2.43
CA LEU A 19 -8.58 -6.70 3.06
C LEU A 19 -10.03 -6.21 3.03
N PRO A 20 -10.97 -6.98 2.45
CA PRO A 20 -12.39 -6.67 2.50
C PRO A 20 -13.02 -7.14 3.83
N ASP A 21 -14.01 -6.39 4.31
CA ASP A 21 -14.62 -6.59 5.64
C ASP A 21 -15.49 -7.86 5.76
N HIS A 22 -15.84 -8.49 4.62
CA HIS A 22 -16.82 -9.58 4.54
C HIS A 22 -16.25 -10.88 3.96
N VAL A 23 -14.93 -10.98 3.77
CA VAL A 23 -14.31 -12.20 3.24
C VAL A 23 -13.76 -13.05 4.39
N PRO A 24 -14.07 -14.35 4.44
CA PRO A 24 -13.47 -15.26 5.40
C PRO A 24 -11.95 -15.29 5.25
N ALA A 25 -11.21 -15.30 6.37
CA ALA A 25 -9.75 -15.28 6.35
C ALA A 25 -9.10 -16.38 5.49
N GLN A 26 -9.74 -17.55 5.40
CA GLN A 26 -9.29 -18.68 4.59
C GLN A 26 -9.33 -18.41 3.07
N ASP A 27 -10.19 -17.50 2.61
CA ASP A 27 -10.39 -17.22 1.19
C ASP A 27 -9.57 -16.01 0.71
N VAL A 28 -9.05 -15.21 1.65
CA VAL A 28 -8.35 -13.94 1.36
C VAL A 28 -7.16 -14.12 0.42
N GLU A 29 -6.26 -15.07 0.71
CA GLU A 29 -5.04 -15.26 -0.09
C GLU A 29 -5.37 -15.77 -1.50
N ALA A 30 -6.31 -16.73 -1.61
CA ALA A 30 -6.76 -17.24 -2.90
C ALA A 30 -7.38 -16.13 -3.78
N LEU A 31 -8.19 -15.25 -3.18
CA LEU A 31 -8.77 -14.10 -3.87
C LEU A 31 -7.72 -13.03 -4.23
N ALA A 32 -6.70 -12.85 -3.39
CA ALA A 32 -5.60 -11.95 -3.66
C ALA A 32 -4.80 -12.40 -4.89
N ASP A 33 -4.50 -13.70 -4.95
CA ASP A 33 -3.75 -14.31 -6.06
C ASP A 33 -4.60 -14.38 -7.34
N ALA A 34 -5.92 -14.55 -7.22
CA ALA A 34 -6.87 -14.42 -8.32
C ALA A 34 -7.12 -12.95 -8.76
N GLN A 35 -6.47 -11.97 -8.11
CA GLN A 35 -6.64 -10.53 -8.37
C GLN A 35 -8.08 -10.02 -8.20
N GLN A 36 -8.85 -10.65 -7.32
CA GLN A 36 -10.26 -10.32 -7.06
C GLN A 36 -10.46 -9.42 -5.83
N LEU A 37 -9.40 -9.14 -5.07
CA LEU A 37 -9.44 -8.20 -3.97
C LEU A 37 -9.32 -6.73 -4.44
N PRO A 38 -9.93 -5.77 -3.73
CA PRO A 38 -9.78 -4.36 -4.03
C PRO A 38 -8.32 -3.93 -3.95
N THR A 39 -7.88 -3.10 -4.91
CA THR A 39 -6.53 -2.53 -4.89
C THR A 39 -6.57 -1.02 -5.08
N ILE A 40 -5.58 -0.33 -4.52
CA ILE A 40 -5.32 1.09 -4.78
C ILE A 40 -3.85 1.32 -5.11
N ARG A 41 -3.56 2.43 -5.77
CA ARG A 41 -2.18 2.88 -6.03
C ARG A 41 -1.84 4.07 -5.15
N VAL A 42 -0.70 4.00 -4.48
CA VAL A 42 -0.18 5.10 -3.64
C VAL A 42 1.26 5.40 -4.01
N ARG A 43 1.68 6.67 -3.85
CA ARG A 43 3.10 7.03 -3.88
C ARG A 43 3.63 7.08 -2.45
N ALA A 44 4.73 6.38 -2.20
CA ALA A 44 5.35 6.32 -0.89
C ALA A 44 6.85 6.10 -0.99
N ALA A 45 7.58 6.48 0.04
CA ALA A 45 9.04 6.31 0.10
C ALA A 45 9.47 4.84 0.21
N ASN A 46 8.64 4.00 0.83
CA ASN A 46 8.89 2.58 1.04
C ASN A 46 7.57 1.83 1.27
N ALA A 47 7.65 0.50 1.34
CA ALA A 47 6.50 -0.38 1.54
C ALA A 47 5.73 -0.06 2.83
N THR A 48 6.42 0.19 3.95
CA THR A 48 5.77 0.53 5.22
C THR A 48 4.94 1.82 5.11
N HIS A 49 5.51 2.87 4.49
CA HIS A 49 4.79 4.11 4.26
C HIS A 49 3.63 3.93 3.27
N ALA A 50 3.78 3.03 2.28
CA ALA A 50 2.69 2.67 1.37
C ALA A 50 1.52 2.00 2.11
N THR A 51 1.81 1.03 2.98
CA THR A 51 0.82 0.33 3.82
C THR A 51 0.05 1.31 4.69
N THR A 52 0.75 2.16 5.45
CA THR A 52 0.12 3.15 6.33
C THR A 52 -0.72 4.15 5.54
N SER A 53 -0.22 4.61 4.39
CA SER A 53 -0.96 5.55 3.54
C SER A 53 -2.23 4.93 2.96
N ALA A 54 -2.14 3.69 2.47
CA ALA A 54 -3.26 2.96 1.93
C ALA A 54 -4.33 2.70 2.99
N ALA A 55 -3.93 2.27 4.18
CA ALA A 55 -4.86 2.07 5.31
C ALA A 55 -5.54 3.39 5.72
N ARG A 56 -4.77 4.48 5.83
CA ARG A 56 -5.30 5.80 6.23
C ARG A 56 -6.30 6.37 5.23
N VAL A 57 -6.07 6.22 3.93
CA VAL A 57 -6.95 6.77 2.88
C VAL A 57 -8.23 5.95 2.72
N THR A 58 -8.15 4.64 2.94
CA THR A 58 -9.27 3.72 2.67
C THR A 58 -10.07 3.34 3.91
N GLY A 59 -9.48 3.50 5.10
CA GLY A 59 -10.05 2.98 6.35
C GLY A 59 -10.01 1.45 6.44
N ARG A 60 -9.25 0.76 5.56
CA ARG A 60 -9.20 -0.70 5.49
C ARG A 60 -7.81 -1.24 5.83
N ASN A 61 -7.78 -2.47 6.33
CA ASN A 61 -6.52 -3.18 6.50
C ASN A 61 -5.91 -3.52 5.13
N VAL A 62 -4.57 -3.58 5.08
CA VAL A 62 -3.82 -3.88 3.86
C VAL A 62 -3.23 -5.27 4.00
N LEU A 63 -3.49 -6.13 3.00
CA LEU A 63 -2.94 -7.48 2.94
C LEU A 63 -1.45 -7.45 2.57
N ARG A 64 -1.15 -6.86 1.42
CA ARG A 64 0.22 -6.70 0.91
C ARG A 64 0.35 -5.46 0.04
N VAL A 65 1.58 -4.96 -0.06
CA VAL A 65 1.95 -3.88 -0.98
C VAL A 65 3.06 -4.36 -1.90
N GLU A 66 2.94 -4.04 -3.17
CA GLU A 66 3.90 -4.39 -4.21
C GLU A 66 4.39 -3.12 -4.89
N ARG A 67 5.70 -2.93 -5.02
CA ARG A 67 6.26 -1.83 -5.81
C ARG A 67 5.95 -2.10 -7.28
N VAL A 68 5.33 -1.13 -7.93
CA VAL A 68 4.99 -1.18 -9.35
C VAL A 68 5.69 0.00 -10.01
N GLU A 69 6.90 -0.25 -10.47
CA GLU A 69 7.62 0.71 -11.30
C GLU A 69 6.96 0.72 -12.68
N CYS A 70 6.59 1.91 -13.15
CA CYS A 70 6.18 2.15 -14.52
C CYS A 70 7.29 2.94 -15.20
#